data_AF-A0A2H1VMF1-F1
#
_entry.id   AF-A0A2H1VMF1-F1
#
_cell.length_a   1.000
_cell.length_b   1.000
_cell.length_c   1.000
_cell.angle_alpha   90.00
_cell.angle_beta   90.00
_cell.angle_gamma   90.00
#
_symmetry.space_group_name_H-M   'P 1'
#
loop_
_entity.id
_entity.type
_entity.pdbx_description
1 polymer ?
#
loop_
_entity_poly.entity_id
_entity_poly.type
_entity_poly.pdbx_seq_one_letter_code
_entity_poly.pdbx_strand_id
1 'polypeptide(L)'
;MTLSEYAQLKQYIIFSVGTNERHSEIISSMKEFFRDSINSVRKFEQINNINQLLKILEIRDVLSEDNVECLKNIAMKLPNSNDVLKKIADYEKEHVPREYTNYYVAKPQDLKKKESEDSYISTSPLSNMSERKKQRIFDTITQEIGSFWRDLARNLQIREWVIDEIDFQNQTLHVKATKLLKEYDSKADPQRWFFILCEALEKSRRKDLVRSIQNIMAMNI
;
A
#
# COMPACT_ATOMS: atom_id res chain seq x y z
N MET A 1 14.33 -10.64 -9.18
CA MET A 1 13.29 -9.60 -9.32
C MET A 1 13.93 -8.44 -10.05
N THR A 2 13.53 -8.17 -11.28
CA THR A 2 13.98 -6.98 -12.01
C THR A 2 13.29 -5.75 -11.41
N LEU A 3 14.06 -4.70 -11.09
CA LEU A 3 13.52 -3.43 -10.64
C LEU A 3 12.72 -2.80 -11.80
N SER A 4 11.56 -2.20 -11.50
CA SER A 4 10.82 -1.37 -12.48
C SER A 4 11.75 -0.33 -13.11
N GLU A 5 11.60 -0.05 -14.40
CA GLU A 5 12.40 0.94 -15.14
C GLU A 5 12.38 2.30 -14.46
N TYR A 6 11.22 2.70 -13.93
CA TYR A 6 11.06 3.90 -13.11
C TYR A 6 11.92 3.86 -11.82
N ALA A 7 11.94 2.71 -11.14
CA ALA A 7 12.75 2.54 -9.93
C ALA A 7 14.25 2.60 -10.23
N GLN A 8 14.68 2.10 -11.39
CA GLN A 8 16.06 2.20 -11.86
C GLN A 8 16.43 3.66 -12.17
N LEU A 9 15.55 4.40 -12.85
CA LEU A 9 15.72 5.82 -13.13
C LEU A 9 15.85 6.64 -11.84
N LYS A 10 14.97 6.38 -10.87
CA LYS A 10 15.01 7.02 -9.55
C LYS A 10 16.30 6.74 -8.79
N GLN A 11 16.75 5.48 -8.77
CA GLN A 11 18.03 5.12 -8.14
C GLN A 11 19.22 5.80 -8.82
N TYR A 12 19.21 5.89 -10.15
CA TYR A 12 20.25 6.58 -10.90
C TYR A 12 20.31 8.06 -10.54
N ILE A 13 19.15 8.73 -10.43
CA ILE A 13 19.10 10.15 -10.04
C ILE A 13 19.59 10.33 -8.60
N ILE A 14 19.14 9.49 -7.66
CA ILE A 14 19.61 9.53 -6.27
C ILE A 14 21.15 9.37 -6.21
N PHE A 15 21.70 8.44 -6.99
CA PHE A 15 23.14 8.23 -7.07
C PHE A 15 23.84 9.45 -7.67
N SER A 16 23.35 9.99 -8.79
CA SER A 16 23.95 11.15 -9.47
C SER A 16 23.96 12.43 -8.61
N VAL A 17 22.95 12.59 -7.75
CA VAL A 17 22.89 13.70 -6.79
C VAL A 17 23.80 13.42 -5.60
N GLY A 18 23.84 12.17 -5.11
CA GLY A 18 24.64 11.78 -3.94
C GLY A 18 26.15 11.72 -4.20
N THR A 19 26.59 11.47 -5.43
CA THR A 19 28.02 11.50 -5.80
C THR A 19 28.55 12.91 -6.07
N ASN A 20 27.68 13.92 -6.02
CA ASN A 20 28.04 15.30 -6.27
C ASN A 20 28.53 15.98 -4.99
N GLU A 21 29.66 16.67 -5.07
CA GLU A 21 30.22 17.45 -3.96
C GLU A 21 29.26 18.56 -3.49
N ARG A 22 28.42 19.09 -4.38
CA ARG A 22 27.41 20.13 -4.08
C ARG A 22 26.00 19.58 -3.79
N HIS A 23 25.89 18.32 -3.37
CA HIS A 23 24.59 17.69 -3.11
C HIS A 23 23.71 18.47 -2.11
N SER A 24 24.29 19.08 -1.09
CA SER A 24 23.56 19.87 -0.08
C SER A 24 22.95 21.16 -0.65
N GLU A 25 23.68 21.86 -1.51
CA GLU A 25 23.21 23.05 -2.23
C GLU A 25 22.10 22.69 -3.21
N ILE A 26 22.27 21.58 -3.95
CA ILE A 26 21.27 21.06 -4.88
C ILE A 26 19.99 20.70 -4.13
N ILE A 27 20.09 19.99 -3.00
CA ILE A 27 18.93 19.65 -2.17
C ILE A 27 18.25 20.91 -1.64
N SER A 28 19.01 21.91 -1.18
CA SER A 28 18.45 23.16 -0.66
C SER A 28 17.71 23.94 -1.75
N SER A 29 18.32 24.08 -2.93
CA SER A 29 17.68 24.71 -4.09
C SER A 29 16.42 23.95 -4.55
N MET A 30 16.45 22.62 -4.52
CA MET A 30 15.30 21.79 -4.85
C MET A 30 14.17 21.91 -3.82
N LYS A 31 14.51 21.98 -2.53
CA LYS A 31 13.52 22.19 -1.46
C LYS A 31 12.78 23.49 -1.66
N GLU A 32 13.50 24.58 -1.97
CA GLU A 32 12.89 25.88 -2.25
C GLU A 32 12.00 25.83 -3.50
N PHE A 33 12.47 25.20 -4.58
CA PHE A 33 11.70 25.09 -5.83
C PHE A 33 10.38 24.33 -5.62
N PHE A 34 10.38 23.26 -4.83
CA PHE A 34 9.18 22.47 -4.52
C PHE A 34 8.46 22.91 -3.24
N ARG A 35 8.75 24.10 -2.70
CA ARG A 35 8.17 24.55 -1.43
C ARG A 35 6.64 24.54 -1.47
N ASP A 36 6.08 25.04 -2.56
CA ASP A 36 4.63 25.11 -2.78
C ASP A 36 4.02 23.70 -2.95
N SER A 37 4.73 22.79 -3.61
CA SER A 37 4.32 21.40 -3.79
C SER A 37 4.40 20.58 -2.49
N ILE A 38 5.36 20.86 -1.60
CA ILE A 38 5.49 20.19 -0.30
C ILE A 38 4.34 20.60 0.63
N ASN A 39 3.96 21.89 0.59
CA ASN A 39 2.88 22.50 1.36
C ASN A 39 2.86 22.06 2.84
N SER A 40 4.04 22.00 3.46
CA SER A 40 4.21 21.60 4.86
C SER A 40 5.58 22.04 5.38
N VAL A 41 5.58 23.04 6.27
CA VAL A 41 6.81 23.60 6.88
C VAL A 41 7.59 22.52 7.65
N ARG A 42 6.90 21.67 8.41
CA ARG A 42 7.52 20.57 9.17
C ARG A 42 8.16 19.52 8.26
N LYS A 43 7.48 19.11 7.18
CA LYS A 43 8.04 18.15 6.22
C LYS A 43 9.19 18.78 5.43
N PHE A 44 9.08 20.06 5.09
CA PHE A 44 10.13 20.83 4.45
C PHE A 44 11.42 20.82 5.28
N GLU A 45 11.35 21.09 6.59
CA GLU A 45 12.51 21.05 7.48
C GLU A 45 13.14 19.66 7.61
N GLN A 46 12.33 18.60 7.61
CA GLN A 46 12.80 17.23 7.79
C GLN A 46 13.50 16.61 6.57
N ILE A 47 13.45 17.25 5.39
CA ILE A 47 14.13 16.77 4.18
C ILE A 47 15.62 17.08 4.26
N ASN A 48 16.44 16.05 4.45
CA ASN A 48 17.89 16.13 4.46
C ASN A 48 18.53 15.43 3.25
N ASN A 49 17.78 14.56 2.58
CA ASN A 49 18.27 13.76 1.46
C ASN A 49 17.35 13.85 0.24
N ILE A 50 17.91 13.71 -0.96
CA ILE A 50 17.16 13.68 -2.22
C ILE A 50 16.09 12.57 -2.25
N ASN A 51 16.39 11.41 -1.65
CA ASN A 51 15.42 10.31 -1.53
C ASN A 51 14.18 10.72 -0.72
N GLN A 52 14.36 11.52 0.35
CA GLN A 52 13.25 12.01 1.15
C GLN A 52 12.41 13.03 0.38
N LEU A 53 13.06 13.90 -0.40
CA LEU A 53 12.37 14.83 -1.28
C LEU A 53 11.53 14.10 -2.32
N LEU A 54 12.11 13.15 -3.06
CA LEU A 54 11.41 12.37 -4.08
C LEU A 54 10.21 11.60 -3.51
N LYS A 55 10.35 10.99 -2.33
CA LYS A 55 9.23 10.31 -1.66
C LYS A 55 8.10 11.26 -1.31
N ILE A 56 8.39 12.50 -0.90
CA ILE A 56 7.34 13.47 -0.59
C ILE A 56 6.64 13.93 -1.86
N LEU A 57 7.38 14.13 -2.96
CA LEU A 57 6.79 14.45 -4.25
C LEU A 57 5.89 13.33 -4.77
N GLU A 58 6.26 12.06 -4.54
CA GLU A 58 5.40 10.90 -4.86
C GLU A 58 4.13 10.88 -4.02
N ILE A 59 4.22 11.12 -2.71
CA ILE A 59 3.04 11.17 -1.82
C ILE A 59 2.08 12.30 -2.21
N ARG A 60 2.60 13.39 -2.78
CA ARG A 60 1.82 14.55 -3.23
C ARG A 60 1.31 14.43 -4.66
N ASP A 61 1.56 13.28 -5.32
CA ASP A 61 1.19 13.03 -6.72
C ASP A 61 1.83 14.02 -7.72
N VAL A 62 2.94 14.64 -7.31
CA VAL A 62 3.73 15.58 -8.11
C VAL A 62 4.79 14.82 -8.92
N LEU A 63 5.17 13.63 -8.45
CA LEU A 63 6.10 12.73 -9.11
C LEU A 63 5.45 11.34 -9.19
N SER A 64 5.34 10.79 -10.40
CA SER A 64 4.80 9.44 -10.63
C SER A 64 5.51 8.75 -11.80
N GLU A 65 5.19 7.47 -12.05
CA GLU A 65 5.72 6.73 -13.20
C GLU A 65 5.33 7.40 -14.53
N ASP A 66 4.16 8.04 -14.57
CA ASP A 66 3.61 8.75 -15.73
C ASP A 66 4.00 10.25 -15.77
N ASN A 67 4.37 10.83 -14.62
CA ASN A 67 4.78 12.23 -14.50
C ASN A 67 6.21 12.36 -13.94
N VAL A 68 7.17 12.36 -14.86
CA VAL A 68 8.61 12.49 -14.57
C VAL A 68 9.13 13.92 -14.73
N GLU A 69 8.27 14.92 -14.89
CA GLU A 69 8.67 16.32 -15.07
C GLU A 69 9.51 16.85 -13.90
N CYS A 70 9.19 16.40 -12.68
CA CYS A 70 9.97 16.70 -11.49
C CYS A 70 11.40 16.17 -11.55
N LEU A 71 11.62 15.02 -12.20
CA LEU A 71 12.95 14.46 -12.40
C LEU A 71 13.77 15.29 -13.40
N LYS A 72 13.12 15.87 -14.43
CA LYS A 72 13.77 16.79 -15.37
C LYS A 72 14.26 18.06 -14.68
N ASN A 73 13.43 18.64 -13.82
CA ASN A 73 13.78 19.85 -13.06
C ASN A 73 14.97 19.60 -12.13
N ILE A 74 15.03 18.42 -11.50
CA ILE A 74 16.18 17.99 -10.71
C ILE A 74 17.42 17.80 -11.59
N ALA A 75 17.26 17.15 -12.76
CA ALA A 75 18.34 16.88 -13.70
C ALA A 75 18.99 18.16 -14.27
N MET A 76 18.21 19.21 -14.52
CA MET A 76 18.71 20.50 -15.01
C MET A 76 19.63 21.22 -14.01
N LYS A 77 19.54 20.93 -12.72
CA LYS A 77 20.39 21.52 -11.69
C LYS A 77 21.64 20.68 -11.39
N LEU A 78 21.82 19.53 -12.06
CA LEU A 78 23.00 18.71 -11.94
C LEU A 78 24.07 19.13 -12.98
N PRO A 79 25.37 19.06 -12.63
CA PRO A 79 26.46 19.30 -13.58
C PRO A 79 26.54 18.22 -14.68
N ASN A 80 26.05 17.01 -14.42
CA ASN A 80 25.89 15.92 -15.40
C ASN A 80 24.47 15.91 -15.99
N SER A 81 23.90 17.08 -16.27
CA SER A 81 22.51 17.24 -16.71
C SER A 81 22.22 16.44 -17.99
N ASN A 82 23.15 16.41 -18.95
CA ASN A 82 22.90 15.81 -20.27
C ASN A 82 22.66 14.30 -20.23
N ASP A 83 23.43 13.55 -19.43
CA ASP A 83 23.28 12.10 -19.33
C ASP A 83 22.00 11.70 -18.59
N VAL A 84 21.67 12.46 -17.53
CA VAL A 84 20.46 12.25 -16.75
C VAL A 84 19.22 12.61 -17.57
N LEU A 85 19.24 13.74 -18.28
CA LEU A 85 18.15 14.18 -19.15
C LEU A 85 17.91 13.21 -20.31
N LYS A 86 18.99 12.67 -20.91
CA LYS A 86 18.87 11.68 -21.98
C LYS A 86 18.16 10.41 -21.49
N LYS A 87 18.52 9.90 -20.31
CA LYS A 87 17.85 8.74 -19.71
C LYS A 87 16.39 9.01 -19.36
N ILE A 88 16.06 10.22 -18.89
CA ILE A 88 14.65 10.59 -18.62
C ILE A 88 13.87 10.65 -19.95
N ALA A 89 14.46 11.19 -21.01
CA ALA A 89 13.83 11.26 -22.33
C ALA A 89 13.64 9.88 -22.97
N ASP A 90 14.63 8.99 -22.82
CA ASP A 90 14.52 7.60 -23.27
C ASP A 90 13.38 6.88 -22.52
N TYR A 91 13.29 7.09 -21.20
CA TYR A 91 12.19 6.57 -20.39
C TYR A 91 10.83 7.10 -20.85
N GLU A 92 10.67 8.40 -21.10
CA GLU A 92 9.39 8.95 -21.60
C GLU A 92 9.00 8.42 -22.98
N LYS A 93 9.96 8.05 -23.81
CA LYS A 93 9.72 7.50 -25.14
C LYS A 93 9.28 6.04 -25.10
N GLU A 94 9.82 5.27 -24.16
CA GLU A 94 9.52 3.85 -23.96
C GLU A 94 8.32 3.63 -23.04
N HIS A 95 8.05 4.59 -22.14
CA HIS A 95 6.96 4.50 -21.18
C HIS A 95 5.60 4.62 -21.86
N VAL A 96 4.85 3.52 -21.85
CA VAL A 96 3.44 3.52 -22.20
C VAL A 96 2.65 3.87 -20.93
N PRO A 97 1.91 4.99 -20.90
CA PRO A 97 1.13 5.38 -19.74
C PRO A 97 0.26 4.22 -19.29
N ARG A 98 0.33 3.90 -18.00
CA ARG A 98 -0.48 2.82 -17.47
C ARG A 98 -1.91 3.34 -17.40
N GLU A 99 -2.75 2.95 -18.36
CA GLU A 99 -4.18 3.23 -18.29
C GLU A 99 -4.73 2.51 -17.05
N TYR A 100 -4.86 3.24 -15.95
CA TYR A 100 -5.67 2.82 -14.83
C TYR A 100 -7.13 2.96 -15.27
N THR A 101 -7.62 1.97 -16.01
CA THR A 101 -9.04 1.84 -16.31
C THR A 101 -9.76 1.69 -14.98
N ASN A 102 -10.34 2.78 -14.50
CA ASN A 102 -11.19 2.78 -13.33
C ASN A 102 -12.43 1.94 -13.64
N TYR A 103 -12.40 0.65 -13.27
CA TYR A 103 -13.52 -0.29 -13.41
C TYR A 103 -14.81 0.20 -12.71
N TYR A 104 -14.71 1.17 -11.80
CA TYR A 104 -15.83 1.79 -11.09
C TYR A 104 -16.48 2.98 -11.84
N VAL A 105 -15.88 3.49 -12.92
CA VAL A 105 -16.43 4.60 -13.72
C VAL A 105 -17.31 4.08 -14.89
N ALA A 106 -17.31 2.78 -15.15
CA ALA A 106 -18.26 2.15 -16.04
C ALA A 106 -19.67 2.22 -15.43
N LYS A 107 -20.46 3.21 -15.83
CA LYS A 107 -21.91 3.22 -15.62
C LYS A 107 -22.50 1.90 -16.13
N PRO A 108 -23.41 1.25 -15.40
CA PRO A 108 -24.11 0.08 -15.91
C PRO A 108 -25.12 0.53 -16.97
N GLN A 109 -24.71 0.57 -18.23
CA GLN A 109 -25.64 0.59 -19.36
C GLN A 109 -25.27 -0.52 -20.35
N ASP A 110 -26.19 -1.47 -20.42
CA ASP A 110 -26.43 -2.44 -21.48
C ASP A 110 -25.29 -3.40 -21.84
N LEU A 111 -25.28 -4.50 -21.07
CA LEU A 111 -24.74 -5.80 -21.48
C LEU A 111 -25.35 -6.23 -22.82
N LYS A 112 -24.70 -5.85 -23.92
CA LYS A 112 -24.66 -6.69 -25.12
C LYS A 112 -23.37 -7.49 -25.09
N LYS A 113 -23.51 -8.75 -24.67
CA LYS A 113 -22.52 -9.81 -24.88
C LYS A 113 -21.97 -9.71 -26.30
N LYS A 114 -20.66 -9.49 -26.43
CA LYS A 114 -19.89 -10.09 -27.51
C LYS A 114 -18.93 -11.06 -26.87
N GLU A 115 -19.20 -12.33 -27.18
CA GLU A 115 -18.30 -13.45 -26.97
C GLU A 115 -17.01 -13.17 -27.73
N SER A 116 -15.91 -13.20 -27.01
CA SER A 116 -14.61 -13.53 -27.56
C SER A 116 -13.96 -14.42 -26.53
N GLU A 117 -14.04 -15.71 -26.84
CA GLU A 117 -13.30 -16.80 -26.24
C GLU A 117 -11.81 -16.42 -26.21
N ASP A 118 -11.26 -16.25 -25.02
CA ASP A 118 -9.88 -16.63 -24.77
C ASP A 118 -9.80 -17.18 -23.35
N SER A 119 -9.63 -18.49 -23.31
CA SER A 119 -9.45 -19.31 -22.14
C SER A 119 -8.14 -18.96 -21.44
N TYR A 120 -8.20 -18.07 -20.46
CA TYR A 120 -7.20 -18.04 -19.40
C TYR A 120 -7.88 -18.50 -18.12
N ILE A 121 -7.59 -19.75 -17.77
CA ILE A 121 -7.80 -20.30 -16.43
C ILE A 121 -7.05 -19.38 -15.47
N SER A 122 -7.76 -18.43 -14.86
CA SER A 122 -7.25 -17.61 -13.77
C SER A 122 -7.24 -18.47 -12.51
N THR A 123 -6.24 -19.34 -12.40
CA THR A 123 -5.82 -19.95 -11.13
C THR A 123 -5.08 -18.90 -10.31
N SER A 124 -5.78 -17.84 -9.89
CA SER A 124 -5.33 -17.04 -8.76
C SER A 124 -5.73 -17.79 -7.48
N PRO A 125 -4.80 -18.34 -6.69
CA PRO A 125 -5.13 -19.09 -5.46
C PRO A 125 -5.72 -18.19 -4.35
N LEU A 126 -5.81 -16.88 -4.59
CA LEU A 126 -6.20 -15.89 -3.59
C LEU A 126 -7.58 -15.28 -3.80
N SER A 127 -8.28 -15.56 -4.90
CA SER A 127 -9.45 -14.73 -5.23
C SER A 127 -10.76 -15.11 -4.53
N ASN A 128 -10.83 -16.23 -3.80
CA ASN A 128 -11.90 -16.51 -2.83
C ASN A 128 -11.42 -17.62 -1.89
N MET A 129 -10.92 -17.27 -0.71
CA MET A 129 -10.70 -18.25 0.34
C MET A 129 -12.04 -18.94 0.63
N SER A 130 -12.05 -20.28 0.62
CA SER A 130 -13.25 -21.07 0.94
C SER A 130 -13.83 -20.64 2.29
N GLU A 131 -15.14 -20.44 2.36
CA GLU A 131 -15.86 -20.04 3.57
C GLU A 131 -15.52 -20.95 4.76
N ARG A 132 -15.24 -22.24 4.50
CA ARG A 132 -14.78 -23.20 5.53
C ARG A 132 -13.44 -22.82 6.15
N LYS A 133 -12.48 -22.33 5.35
CA LYS A 133 -11.17 -21.88 5.85
C LYS A 133 -11.32 -20.60 6.67
N LYS A 134 -12.16 -19.68 6.20
CA LYS A 134 -12.48 -18.43 6.87
C LYS A 134 -13.09 -18.66 8.25
N GLN A 135 -14.08 -19.54 8.33
CA GLN A 135 -14.72 -19.94 9.59
C GLN A 135 -13.72 -20.57 10.55
N ARG A 136 -12.87 -21.48 10.09
CA ARG A 136 -11.85 -22.10 10.93
C ARG A 136 -10.86 -21.09 11.50
N ILE A 137 -10.44 -20.10 10.70
CA ILE A 137 -9.58 -18.99 11.16
C ILE A 137 -10.29 -18.19 12.25
N PHE A 138 -11.57 -17.86 12.06
CA PHE A 138 -12.37 -17.15 13.07
C PHE A 138 -12.50 -17.93 14.36
N ASP A 139 -12.86 -19.21 14.30
CA ASP A 139 -12.98 -20.06 15.49
C ASP A 139 -11.66 -20.14 16.27
N THR A 140 -10.54 -20.27 15.56
CA THR A 140 -9.20 -20.29 16.17
C THR A 140 -8.92 -18.97 16.91
N ILE A 141 -9.22 -17.84 16.28
CA ILE A 141 -9.00 -16.52 16.89
C ILE A 141 -9.96 -16.31 18.07
N THR A 142 -11.25 -16.64 17.98
CA THR A 142 -12.20 -16.40 19.07
C THR A 142 -11.91 -17.24 20.30
N GLN A 143 -11.38 -18.45 20.12
CA GLN A 143 -10.99 -19.33 21.23
C GLN A 143 -9.72 -18.85 21.92
N GLU A 144 -8.73 -18.38 21.16
CA GLU A 144 -7.39 -18.14 21.70
C GLU A 144 -7.08 -16.65 21.99
N ILE A 145 -7.82 -15.68 21.46
CA ILE A 145 -7.50 -14.24 21.59
C ILE A 145 -7.54 -13.71 23.04
N GLY A 146 -8.44 -14.25 23.87
CA GLY A 146 -8.58 -13.86 25.28
C GLY A 146 -8.89 -12.36 25.46
N SER A 147 -8.21 -11.70 26.40
CA SER A 147 -8.40 -10.27 26.73
C SER A 147 -7.84 -9.31 25.68
N PHE A 148 -7.01 -9.77 24.75
CA PHE A 148 -6.39 -8.96 23.71
C PHE A 148 -7.34 -8.59 22.56
N TRP A 149 -8.60 -9.01 22.63
CA TRP A 149 -9.60 -8.71 21.60
C TRP A 149 -9.81 -7.20 21.42
N ARG A 150 -9.67 -6.37 22.48
CA ARG A 150 -9.76 -4.90 22.38
C ARG A 150 -8.58 -4.31 21.59
N ASP A 151 -7.38 -4.84 21.81
CA ASP A 151 -6.19 -4.39 21.05
C ASP A 151 -6.30 -4.81 19.58
N LEU A 152 -6.78 -6.04 19.32
CA LEU A 152 -7.09 -6.50 17.97
C LEU A 152 -8.12 -5.59 17.31
N ALA A 153 -9.20 -5.23 18.00
CA ALA A 153 -10.24 -4.35 17.50
C ALA A 153 -9.72 -2.98 17.06
N ARG A 154 -8.90 -2.35 17.91
CA ARG A 154 -8.25 -1.06 17.60
C ARG A 154 -7.31 -1.19 16.39
N ASN A 155 -6.55 -2.28 16.31
CA ASN A 155 -5.64 -2.52 15.18
C ASN A 155 -6.39 -2.82 13.87
N LEU A 156 -7.57 -3.43 13.94
CA LEU A 156 -8.49 -3.63 12.81
C LEU A 156 -9.25 -2.33 12.43
N GLN A 157 -8.90 -1.19 13.03
CA GLN A 157 -9.52 0.12 12.77
C GLN A 157 -11.03 0.15 13.04
N ILE A 158 -11.51 -0.69 13.97
CA ILE A 158 -12.89 -0.62 14.44
C ILE A 158 -13.01 0.60 15.37
N ARG A 159 -14.06 1.39 15.17
CA ARG A 159 -14.29 2.63 15.92
C ARG A 159 -14.43 2.33 17.41
N GLU A 160 -13.82 3.14 18.28
CA GLU A 160 -13.79 2.90 19.73
C GLU A 160 -15.20 2.74 20.33
N TRP A 161 -16.18 3.54 19.87
CA TRP A 161 -17.56 3.43 20.34
C TRP A 161 -18.20 2.05 20.04
N VAL A 162 -17.81 1.39 18.93
CA VAL A 162 -18.28 0.04 18.60
C VAL A 162 -17.64 -0.97 19.54
N ILE A 163 -16.38 -0.76 19.91
CA ILE A 163 -15.64 -1.61 20.85
C ILE A 163 -16.29 -1.54 22.22
N ASP A 164 -16.62 -0.33 22.68
CA ASP A 164 -17.30 -0.12 23.96
C ASP A 164 -18.72 -0.71 23.95
N GLU A 165 -19.46 -0.58 22.85
CA GLU A 165 -20.78 -1.21 22.68
C GLU A 165 -20.67 -2.74 22.75
N ILE A 166 -19.68 -3.34 22.07
CA ILE A 166 -19.43 -4.80 22.13
C ILE A 166 -19.05 -5.21 23.56
N ASP A 167 -18.26 -4.40 24.26
CA ASP A 167 -17.83 -4.71 25.63
C ASP A 167 -19.01 -4.66 26.63
N PHE A 168 -19.91 -3.69 26.45
CA PHE A 168 -21.10 -3.48 27.27
C PHE A 168 -22.17 -4.57 27.04
N GLN A 169 -22.43 -4.93 25.77
CA GLN A 169 -23.52 -5.84 25.39
C GLN A 169 -23.21 -7.33 25.64
N ASN A 170 -21.97 -7.69 25.99
CA ASN A 170 -21.57 -9.10 26.09
C ASN A 170 -20.74 -9.31 27.35
N GLN A 171 -20.90 -10.46 28.00
CA GLN A 171 -20.12 -10.79 29.20
C GLN A 171 -18.86 -11.60 28.86
N THR A 172 -18.97 -12.58 27.94
CA THR A 172 -17.87 -13.51 27.66
C THR A 172 -16.91 -12.98 26.61
N LEU A 173 -15.60 -13.19 26.83
CA LEU A 173 -14.55 -12.79 25.89
C LEU A 173 -14.73 -13.43 24.51
N HIS A 174 -15.18 -14.69 24.49
CA HIS A 174 -15.46 -15.41 23.26
C HIS A 174 -16.51 -14.67 22.40
N VAL A 175 -17.66 -14.31 22.99
CA VAL A 175 -18.74 -13.63 22.24
C VAL A 175 -18.31 -12.23 21.79
N LYS A 176 -17.51 -11.52 22.60
CA LYS A 176 -16.91 -10.24 22.22
C LYS A 176 -16.03 -10.38 20.99
N ALA A 177 -15.13 -11.37 20.98
CA ALA A 177 -14.27 -11.66 19.84
C ALA A 177 -15.08 -12.10 18.60
N THR A 178 -16.12 -12.92 18.76
CA THR A 178 -16.97 -13.35 17.63
C THR A 178 -17.69 -12.15 17.01
N LYS A 179 -18.29 -11.27 17.82
CA LYS A 179 -18.96 -10.06 17.31
C LYS A 179 -17.98 -9.11 16.65
N LEU A 180 -16.79 -8.96 17.23
CA LEU A 180 -15.71 -8.17 16.64
C LEU A 180 -15.34 -8.67 15.24
N LEU A 181 -15.09 -9.97 15.11
CA LEU A 181 -14.71 -10.56 13.83
C LEU A 181 -15.83 -10.47 12.80
N LYS A 182 -17.10 -10.57 13.21
CA LYS A 182 -18.25 -10.34 12.32
C LYS A 182 -18.32 -8.88 11.83
N GLU A 183 -18.07 -7.93 12.72
CA GLU A 183 -18.00 -6.50 12.37
C GLU A 183 -16.82 -6.18 11.45
N TYR A 184 -15.70 -6.88 11.62
CA TYR A 184 -14.58 -6.80 10.70
C TYR A 184 -14.96 -7.40 9.34
N ASP A 185 -15.61 -8.56 9.35
CA ASP A 185 -15.95 -9.29 8.14
C ASP A 185 -16.88 -8.54 7.19
N SER A 186 -17.82 -7.78 7.74
CA SER A 186 -18.75 -6.97 6.96
C SER A 186 -18.12 -5.72 6.33
N LYS A 187 -17.00 -5.24 6.89
CA LYS A 187 -16.31 -4.01 6.46
C LYS A 187 -15.05 -4.27 5.64
N ALA A 188 -14.47 -5.46 5.76
CA ALA A 188 -13.18 -5.78 5.18
C ALA A 188 -13.28 -6.05 3.67
N ASP A 189 -12.26 -5.62 2.94
CA ASP A 189 -12.06 -5.97 1.54
C ASP A 189 -11.69 -7.47 1.43
N PRO A 190 -12.47 -8.31 0.71
CA PRO A 190 -12.20 -9.74 0.57
C PRO A 190 -10.79 -10.08 0.12
N GLN A 191 -10.16 -9.23 -0.70
CA GLN A 191 -8.81 -9.47 -1.23
C GLN A 191 -7.71 -9.22 -0.19
N ARG A 192 -7.93 -8.27 0.73
CA ARG A 192 -6.96 -7.86 1.76
C ARG A 192 -7.31 -8.37 3.15
N TRP A 193 -8.47 -8.99 3.30
CA TRP A 193 -9.05 -9.48 4.55
C TRP A 193 -8.04 -10.28 5.39
N PHE A 194 -7.34 -11.23 4.76
CA PHE A 194 -6.42 -12.10 5.49
C PHE A 194 -5.15 -11.37 5.92
N PHE A 195 -4.63 -10.51 5.04
CA PHE A 195 -3.39 -9.78 5.29
C PHE A 195 -3.57 -8.75 6.41
N ILE A 196 -4.66 -7.97 6.36
CA ILE A 196 -5.00 -6.98 7.39
C ILE A 196 -5.23 -7.68 8.74
N LEU A 197 -5.88 -8.85 8.74
CA LEU A 197 -6.09 -9.63 9.96
C LEU A 197 -4.76 -10.11 10.57
N CYS A 198 -3.84 -10.62 9.75
CA CYS A 198 -2.49 -11.01 10.20
C CYS A 198 -1.72 -9.81 10.77
N GLU A 199 -1.73 -8.67 10.07
CA GLU A 199 -1.04 -7.46 10.51
C GLU A 199 -1.62 -6.94 11.84
N ALA A 200 -2.94 -6.96 11.99
CA ALA A 200 -3.60 -6.52 13.22
C ALA A 200 -3.29 -7.43 14.41
N LEU A 201 -3.23 -8.75 14.19
CA LEU A 201 -2.83 -9.74 15.20
C LEU A 201 -1.35 -9.61 15.58
N GLU A 202 -0.48 -9.30 14.63
CA GLU A 202 0.93 -9.04 14.92
C GLU A 202 1.10 -7.77 15.77
N LYS A 203 0.37 -6.71 15.43
CA LYS A 203 0.33 -5.47 16.23
C LYS A 203 -0.30 -5.67 17.61
N SER A 204 -1.23 -6.62 17.77
CA SER A 204 -1.81 -6.98 19.06
C SER A 204 -0.93 -7.95 19.86
N ARG A 205 0.34 -8.13 19.47
CA ARG A 205 1.34 -9.00 20.12
C ARG A 205 1.00 -10.49 20.12
N ARG A 206 0.10 -10.94 19.23
CA ARG A 206 -0.33 -12.34 19.11
C ARG A 206 0.24 -13.03 17.87
N LYS A 207 1.58 -13.08 17.82
CA LYS A 207 2.32 -13.73 16.73
C LYS A 207 2.10 -15.25 16.68
N ASP A 208 1.76 -15.84 17.82
CA ASP A 208 1.29 -17.22 17.95
C ASP A 208 0.06 -17.47 17.08
N LEU A 209 -0.96 -16.59 17.17
CA LEU A 209 -2.17 -16.69 16.36
C LEU A 209 -1.89 -16.52 14.87
N VAL A 210 -1.03 -15.56 14.52
CA VAL A 210 -0.63 -15.33 13.11
C VAL A 210 -0.06 -16.60 12.49
N ARG A 211 0.84 -17.30 13.21
CA ARG A 211 1.40 -18.57 12.72
C ARG A 211 0.32 -19.65 12.60
N SER A 212 -0.58 -19.74 13.58
CA SER A 212 -1.68 -20.71 13.57
C SER A 212 -2.59 -20.52 12.35
N ILE A 213 -3.03 -19.28 12.08
CA ILE A 213 -3.92 -18.98 10.95
C ILE A 213 -3.23 -19.10 9.59
N GLN A 214 -1.93 -18.78 9.51
CA GLN A 214 -1.14 -19.00 8.29
C GLN A 214 -1.01 -20.49 7.96
N ASN A 215 -0.82 -21.35 8.98
CA ASN A 215 -0.83 -22.79 8.79
C ASN A 215 -2.20 -23.29 8.29
N ILE A 216 -3.30 -22.79 8.85
CA ILE A 216 -4.66 -23.13 8.38
C ILE A 216 -4.86 -22.71 6.92
N MET A 217 -4.33 -21.56 6.51
CA MET A 217 -4.43 -21.09 5.14
C MET A 217 -3.64 -21.98 4.16
N ALA A 218 -2.44 -22.41 4.56
CA ALA A 218 -1.57 -23.30 3.80
C ALA A 218 -2.06 -24.76 3.75
N MET A 219 -2.94 -25.18 4.66
CA MET A 219 -3.57 -26.50 4.60
C MET A 219 -4.59 -26.57 3.43
N ASN A 220 -4.53 -27.66 2.67
CA ASN A 220 -5.60 -28.01 1.72
C ASN A 220 -6.75 -28.66 2.51
N ILE A 221 -7.80 -27.87 2.75
CA ILE A 221 -9.06 -28.25 3.42
C ILE A 221 -10.19 -27.95 2.45
#